data_AF-A0A6B2LW96-F1
#
_entry.id   AF-A0A6B2LW96-F1
#
_cell.length_a   1.000
_cell.length_b   1.000
_cell.length_c   1.000
_cell.angle_alpha   90.00
_cell.angle_beta   90.00
_cell.angle_gamma   90.00
#
_symmetry.space_group_name_H-M   'P 1'
#
loop_
_entity.id
_entity.type
_entity.pdbx_description
1 polymer ?
#
loop_
_entity_poly.entity_id
_entity_poly.type
_entity_poly.pdbx_seq_one_letter_code
_entity_poly.pdbx_strand_id
1 'polypeptide(L)' 'MTGTIPESLGECTTLISLDLSANNISGTIPQSIGNLTVLNSLMLAHNEISGLIPSSI' A
#
# COMPACT_ATOMS: atom_id res chain seq x y z
N MET A 1 -7.79 -11.51 -3.09
CA MET A 1 -8.14 -10.21 -3.72
C MET A 1 -7.30 -10.05 -5.00
N THR A 2 -7.83 -9.43 -6.05
CA THR A 2 -7.09 -9.07 -7.29
C THR A 2 -7.23 -7.58 -7.54
N GLY A 3 -6.32 -6.99 -8.33
CA GLY A 3 -6.36 -5.57 -8.70
C GLY A 3 -5.10 -4.81 -8.30
N THR A 4 -5.19 -3.48 -8.21
CA THR A 4 -4.09 -2.59 -7.81
C THR A 4 -4.43 -1.88 -6.50
N ILE A 5 -3.42 -1.33 -5.82
CA ILE A 5 -3.65 -0.46 -4.66
C ILE A 5 -4.18 0.89 -5.18
N PRO A 6 -5.39 1.34 -4.80
CA PRO A 6 -5.96 2.59 -5.28
C PRO A 6 -5.29 3.79 -4.61
N GLU A 7 -5.19 4.92 -5.32
CA GLU A 7 -4.63 6.15 -4.74
C GLU A 7 -5.44 6.66 -3.54
N SER A 8 -6.77 6.46 -3.55
CA SER A 8 -7.67 6.87 -2.48
C SER A 8 -7.37 6.20 -1.13
N LEU A 9 -6.60 5.12 -1.11
CA LEU A 9 -6.15 4.52 0.15
C LEU A 9 -5.31 5.49 0.98
N GLY A 10 -4.63 6.45 0.34
CA GLY A 10 -3.91 7.53 1.00
C GLY A 10 -4.78 8.54 1.74
N GLU A 11 -6.11 8.50 1.57
CA GLU A 11 -7.06 9.36 2.31
C GLU A 11 -7.37 8.81 3.71
N CYS A 12 -7.02 7.57 4.00
CA CYS A 12 -7.23 6.93 5.30
C CYS A 12 -6.18 7.36 6.33
N THR A 13 -6.03 8.67 6.57
CA THR A 13 -4.95 9.28 7.37
C THR A 13 -4.87 8.83 8.83
N THR A 14 -5.86 8.10 9.33
CA THR A 14 -5.87 7.52 10.69
C THR A 14 -5.48 6.04 10.72
N LEU A 15 -5.13 5.44 9.58
CA LEU A 15 -4.79 4.03 9.46
C LEU A 15 -3.45 3.72 10.13
N ILE A 16 -3.47 2.81 11.11
CA ILE A 16 -2.29 2.46 11.91
C ILE A 16 -1.59 1.20 11.37
N SER A 17 -2.36 0.27 10.81
CA SER A 17 -1.83 -0.98 10.26
C SER A 17 -2.63 -1.37 9.02
N LEU A 18 -1.91 -1.76 7.97
CA LEU A 18 -2.47 -2.25 6.72
C LEU A 18 -1.82 -3.58 6.34
N ASP A 19 -2.62 -4.64 6.35
CA ASP A 19 -2.22 -5.95 5.87
C ASP A 19 -2.95 -6.29 4.57
N LEU A 20 -2.20 -6.35 3.48
CA LEU A 20 -2.65 -6.80 2.17
C LEU A 20 -1.90 -8.06 1.72
N SER A 21 -1.19 -8.73 2.63
CA SER A 21 -0.38 -9.89 2.32
C SER A 21 -1.22 -11.07 1.81
N ALA A 22 -0.59 -11.97 1.05
CA ALA A 22 -1.20 -13.18 0.49
C ALA A 22 -2.42 -12.90 -0.41
N ASN A 23 -2.27 -11.97 -1.35
CA ASN A 23 -3.27 -11.65 -2.37
C ASN A 23 -2.65 -11.71 -3.79
N ASN A 24 -3.47 -11.46 -4.80
CA ASN A 24 -3.05 -11.31 -6.19
C ASN A 24 -3.09 -9.82 -6.61
N ILE A 25 -2.65 -8.93 -5.72
CA ILE A 25 -2.54 -7.50 -6.03
C ILE A 25 -1.31 -7.31 -6.91
N SER A 26 -1.46 -6.55 -8.00
CA SER A 26 -0.41 -6.26 -8.97
C SER A 26 -0.22 -4.74 -9.14
N GLY A 27 0.76 -4.34 -9.94
CA GLY A 27 1.09 -2.93 -10.18
C GLY A 27 2.08 -2.37 -9.16
N THR A 28 2.01 -1.08 -8.88
CA THR A 28 2.96 -0.35 -8.02
C THR A 28 2.33 0.10 -6.71
N ILE A 29 3.16 0.50 -5.73
CA ILE A 29 2.69 1.19 -4.53
C ILE A 29 2.44 2.66 -4.89
N PRO A 30 1.23 3.21 -4.70
CA PRO A 30 0.96 4.62 -4.97
C PRO A 30 1.73 5.56 -4.04
N GLN A 31 2.13 6.73 -4.54
CA GLN A 31 2.78 7.75 -3.69
C GLN A 31 1.88 8.23 -2.55
N SER A 32 0.55 8.16 -2.74
CA SER A 32 -0.44 8.56 -1.74
C SER A 32 -0.39 7.73 -0.45
N ILE A 33 0.24 6.55 -0.45
CA ILE A 33 0.50 5.79 0.78
C ILE A 33 1.35 6.60 1.77
N GLY A 34 2.22 7.50 1.28
CA GLY A 34 2.97 8.41 2.14
C GLY A 34 2.11 9.43 2.91
N ASN A 35 0.83 9.61 2.55
CA ASN A 35 -0.11 10.42 3.33
C ASN A 35 -0.55 9.73 4.63
N LEU A 36 -0.30 8.42 4.76
CA LEU A 36 -0.65 7.62 5.93
C LEU A 36 0.39 7.82 7.04
N THR A 37 0.52 9.05 7.52
CA THR A 37 1.61 9.49 8.42
C THR A 37 1.61 8.81 9.80
N VAL A 38 0.53 8.12 10.17
CA VAL A 38 0.41 7.35 11.42
C VAL A 38 0.47 5.83 11.20
N LEU A 39 0.73 5.39 9.97
CA LEU A 39 0.85 3.98 9.63
C LEU A 39 2.17 3.44 10.18
N ASN A 40 2.07 2.41 11.02
CA ASN A 40 3.21 1.76 11.65
C ASN A 40 3.57 0.43 10.99
N SER A 41 2.62 -0.18 10.28
CA SER A 41 2.83 -1.47 9.62
C SER A 41 2.14 -1.50 8.26
N LEU A 42 2.93 -1.83 7.24
CA LEU A 42 2.48 -2.05 5.87
C LEU A 42 2.98 -3.42 5.41
N MET A 43 2.08 -4.40 5.34
CA MET A 43 2.39 -5.76 4.93
C MET A 43 1.86 -6.03 3.52
N LEU A 44 2.77 -6.20 2.57
CA LEU A 44 2.47 -6.40 1.14
C LEU A 44 2.99 -7.74 0.60
N ALA A 45 3.55 -8.59 1.47
CA ALA A 45 4.19 -9.85 1.08
C ALA A 45 3.24 -10.80 0.34
N HIS A 46 3.79 -11.66 -0.52
CA HIS A 46 3.00 -12.62 -1.31
C HIS A 46 1.91 -11.93 -2.17
N ASN A 47 2.35 -10.96 -2.97
CA ASN A 47 1.57 -10.29 -4.02
C ASN A 47 2.43 -10.19 -5.30
N GLU A 48 1.84 -9.65 -6.37
CA GLU A 48 2.49 -9.41 -7.67
C GLU A 48 2.88 -7.92 -7.84
N ILE A 49 3.20 -7.24 -6.73
CA ILE A 49 3.61 -5.83 -6.72
C ILE A 49 5.03 -5.69 -7.30
N SER A 50 5.22 -4.70 -8.17
CA SER A 50 6.47 -4.42 -8.86
C SER A 50 6.71 -2.90 -8.95
N GLY A 51 7.85 -2.50 -9.50
CA GLY A 51 8.24 -1.08 -9.61
C GLY A 51 9.01 -0.57 -8.40
N LEU A 52 9.11 0.76 -8.29
CA LEU A 52 9.89 1.42 -7.24
C LEU A 52 9.07 1.59 -5.96
N ILE A 53 9.74 1.47 -4.82
CA ILE A 53 9.18 1.89 -3.54
C ILE A 53 9.09 3.43 -3.56
N PRO A 54 7.92 4.03 -3.31
CA PRO A 54 7.77 5.48 -3.24
C PRO A 54 8.68 6.09 -2.19
N SER A 55 9.34 7.21 -2.50
CA SER A 55 10.16 7.97 -1.55
C SER A 55 9.36 8.66 -0.44
N SER A 56 8.04 8.59 -0.51
CA SER A 56 7.11 9.18 0.46
C SER A 56 6.83 8.27 1.66
N ILE A 57 7.39 7.05 1.68
CA ILE A 57 7.20 6.02 2.72
C ILE A 57 8.55 5.71 3.36
#